data_AF-U6DCA2-F1
#
_entry.id   AF-U6DCA2-F1
#
_cell.length_a   1.000
_cell.length_b   1.000
_cell.length_c   1.000
_cell.angle_alpha   90.00
_cell.angle_beta   90.00
_cell.angle_gamma   90.00
#
_symmetry.space_group_name_H-M   'P 1'
#
loop_
_entity.id
_entity.type
_entity.pdbx_description
1 polymer ?
#
loop_
_entity_poly.entity_id
_entity_poly.type
_entity_poly.pdbx_seq_one_letter_code
_entity_poly.pdbx_strand_id
1 'polypeptide(L)'
;GPFSRITRYSTNSPNYLIFSTRSTIKLEYEGTLFSEWSVPATCSVKNKSSPKTELRCSSPGIQTIRPLVIGPDTEEERNLSVDSSHICFLWYLKVINFFHNLTQVIVVWIYDPENADPEELLWTAQEPSLNSIVLTKQLATLGQKPGIYTTLKRKTYLPQDKMENGTWRIVVPMTLDDMLKEIKGNQVAFQDCFTADFLFVLAFPLMTVSEIPGFLPISSPRGSQLMAAWTACVPSFVVVVADMETFQTNDSFHSWTTVRVPPNILTDDERHNVSDVSLSRDGIFFLINGVLYIKKK
;
A
#
# COMPACT_ATOMS: atom_id res chain seq x y z
N GLY A 1 16.54 1.17 -31.16
CA GLY A 1 16.15 -0.22 -30.88
C GLY A 1 14.64 -0.32 -30.98
N PRO A 2 14.06 -1.41 -31.47
CA PRO A 2 12.62 -1.50 -31.60
C PRO A 2 12.04 -1.49 -30.18
N PHE A 3 11.14 -0.55 -29.91
CA PHE A 3 10.39 -0.53 -28.67
C PHE A 3 9.65 -1.86 -28.55
N SER A 4 9.96 -2.64 -27.51
CA SER A 4 9.18 -3.83 -27.17
C SER A 4 7.73 -3.39 -26.95
N ARG A 5 6.78 -3.96 -27.69
CA ARG A 5 5.36 -3.71 -27.50
C ARG A 5 4.95 -4.36 -26.17
N ILE A 6 4.34 -3.59 -25.28
CA ILE A 6 3.99 -4.06 -23.93
C ILE A 6 2.48 -4.23 -23.87
N THR A 7 2.04 -5.41 -23.46
CA THR A 7 0.66 -5.65 -23.06
C THR A 7 0.59 -5.71 -21.54
N ARG A 8 -0.30 -4.92 -20.95
CA ARG A 8 -0.51 -4.84 -19.50
C ARG A 8 -1.90 -5.30 -19.14
N TYR A 9 -1.99 -6.05 -18.05
CA TYR A 9 -3.23 -6.55 -17.47
C TYR A 9 -3.29 -6.12 -16.01
N SER A 10 -4.41 -5.56 -15.58
CA SER A 10 -4.61 -5.16 -14.18
C SER A 10 -6.05 -5.33 -13.74
N THR A 11 -6.25 -5.39 -12.44
CA THR A 11 -7.57 -5.39 -11.79
C THR A 11 -7.56 -4.38 -10.64
N ASN A 12 -8.74 -3.98 -10.18
CA ASN A 12 -8.87 -3.17 -8.97
C ASN A 12 -8.73 -3.99 -7.68
N SER A 13 -8.75 -5.33 -7.78
CA SER A 13 -8.62 -6.22 -6.61
C SER A 13 -7.15 -6.46 -6.22
N PRO A 14 -6.71 -6.07 -5.02
CA PRO A 14 -5.41 -6.46 -4.46
C PRO A 14 -5.36 -7.92 -3.96
N ASN A 15 -6.45 -8.70 -4.06
CA ASN A 15 -6.47 -10.09 -3.63
C ASN A 15 -5.55 -10.96 -4.50
N TYR A 16 -4.85 -11.92 -3.89
CA TYR A 16 -3.88 -12.82 -4.53
C TYR A 16 -4.43 -13.59 -5.74
N LEU A 17 -5.76 -13.71 -5.87
CA LEU A 17 -6.43 -14.18 -7.08
C LEU A 17 -6.61 -13.01 -8.06
N ILE A 18 -5.61 -12.80 -8.91
CA ILE A 18 -5.46 -11.62 -9.78
C ILE A 18 -6.69 -11.40 -10.67
N PHE A 19 -7.32 -12.46 -11.20
CA PHE A 19 -8.51 -12.34 -12.04
C PHE A 19 -9.58 -13.37 -11.66
N SER A 20 -10.83 -12.92 -11.60
CA SER A 20 -11.98 -13.78 -11.34
C SER A 20 -13.15 -13.45 -12.26
N THR A 21 -14.15 -14.33 -12.27
CA THR A 21 -15.41 -14.12 -12.97
C THR A 21 -16.22 -12.91 -12.47
N ARG A 22 -15.79 -12.26 -11.37
CA ARG A 22 -16.43 -11.09 -10.77
C ARG A 22 -15.64 -9.80 -10.92
N SER A 23 -14.36 -9.88 -11.29
CA SER A 23 -13.49 -8.70 -11.43
C SER A 23 -13.46 -8.17 -12.85
N THR A 24 -13.36 -6.85 -13.00
CA THR A 24 -13.02 -6.25 -14.30
C THR A 24 -11.52 -6.35 -14.54
N ILE A 25 -11.14 -6.87 -15.72
CA ILE A 25 -9.76 -6.98 -16.19
C ILE A 25 -9.51 -5.81 -17.14
N LYS A 26 -8.58 -4.92 -16.79
CA LYS A 26 -8.16 -3.82 -17.66
C LYS A 26 -7.09 -4.33 -18.62
N LEU A 27 -7.36 -4.19 -19.92
CA LEU A 27 -6.43 -4.50 -21.00
C LEU A 27 -5.79 -3.22 -21.51
N GLU A 28 -4.47 -3.19 -21.61
CA GLU A 28 -3.73 -2.07 -22.20
C GLU A 28 -2.67 -2.61 -23.15
N TYR A 29 -2.68 -2.09 -24.38
CA TYR A 29 -1.65 -2.34 -25.38
C TYR A 29 -0.89 -1.05 -25.69
N GLU A 30 0.44 -1.12 -25.59
CA GLU A 30 1.34 -0.01 -25.87
C GLU A 30 1.98 -0.19 -27.26
N GLY A 31 1.40 0.46 -28.27
CA GLY A 31 1.90 0.44 -29.64
C GLY A 31 0.97 1.14 -30.64
N THR A 32 1.52 1.55 -31.78
CA THR A 32 0.78 2.31 -32.82
C THR A 32 0.05 1.42 -33.85
N LEU A 33 0.38 0.13 -33.88
CA LEU A 33 -0.18 -0.82 -34.85
C LEU A 33 -1.39 -1.59 -34.31
N PHE A 34 -1.96 -1.20 -33.18
CA PHE A 34 -3.12 -1.87 -32.60
C PHE A 34 -4.31 -1.86 -33.57
N SER A 35 -4.95 -3.02 -33.74
CA SER A 35 -6.19 -3.16 -34.52
C SER A 35 -7.36 -3.51 -33.62
N GLU A 36 -7.33 -4.68 -32.99
CA GLU A 36 -8.43 -5.13 -32.13
C GLU A 36 -8.00 -6.20 -31.12
N TRP A 37 -8.82 -6.43 -30.10
CA TRP A 37 -8.65 -7.54 -29.16
C TRP A 37 -9.35 -8.82 -29.66
N SER A 38 -8.57 -9.88 -29.81
CA SER A 38 -9.08 -11.25 -29.91
C SER A 38 -9.24 -11.84 -28.53
N VAL A 39 -10.45 -12.27 -28.21
CA VAL A 39 -10.87 -12.79 -26.89
C VAL A 39 -11.78 -13.99 -27.08
N PRO A 40 -11.80 -14.95 -26.14
CA PRO A 40 -12.65 -16.12 -26.25
C PRO A 40 -14.12 -15.75 -26.03
N ALA A 41 -15.04 -16.59 -26.53
CA ALA A 41 -16.49 -16.35 -26.43
C ALA A 41 -17.00 -16.27 -24.97
N THR A 42 -16.24 -16.86 -24.05
CA THR A 42 -16.45 -16.85 -22.60
C THR A 42 -16.15 -15.50 -21.95
N CYS A 43 -15.58 -14.54 -22.69
CA CYS A 43 -15.30 -13.19 -22.20
C CYS A 43 -15.88 -12.11 -23.12
N SER A 44 -16.34 -11.01 -22.51
CA SER A 44 -16.86 -9.82 -23.17
C SER A 44 -15.89 -8.66 -23.02
N VAL A 45 -15.57 -7.99 -24.12
CA VAL A 45 -14.77 -6.76 -24.15
C VAL A 45 -15.67 -5.56 -24.43
N LYS A 46 -15.52 -4.49 -23.64
CA LYS A 46 -16.32 -3.26 -23.77
C LYS A 46 -16.13 -2.56 -25.10
N ASN A 47 -14.88 -2.36 -25.52
CA ASN A 47 -14.52 -1.84 -26.83
C ASN A 47 -13.34 -2.63 -27.40
N LYS A 48 -13.60 -3.49 -28.39
CA LYS A 48 -12.56 -4.34 -29.00
C LYS A 48 -11.52 -3.56 -29.79
N SER A 49 -11.88 -2.41 -30.35
CA SER A 49 -11.01 -1.59 -31.19
C SER A 49 -10.23 -0.52 -30.41
N SER A 50 -10.37 -0.49 -29.08
CA SER A 50 -9.59 0.41 -28.23
C SER A 50 -8.37 -0.32 -27.66
N PRO A 51 -7.14 0.25 -27.78
CA PRO A 51 -5.94 -0.33 -27.16
C PRO A 51 -6.01 -0.32 -25.63
N LYS A 52 -6.90 0.49 -25.04
CA LYS A 52 -7.23 0.47 -23.61
C LYS A 52 -8.70 0.13 -23.43
N THR A 53 -9.00 -1.00 -22.80
CA THR A 53 -10.38 -1.50 -22.70
C THR A 53 -10.58 -2.37 -21.47
N GLU A 54 -11.84 -2.73 -21.21
CA GLU A 54 -12.26 -3.57 -20.09
C GLU A 54 -12.73 -4.93 -20.61
N LEU A 55 -12.29 -5.99 -19.95
CA LEU A 55 -12.65 -7.38 -20.21
C LEU A 55 -13.33 -7.97 -18.98
N ARG A 56 -14.42 -8.71 -19.21
CA ARG A 56 -15.11 -9.50 -18.19
C ARG A 56 -15.29 -10.93 -18.69
N CYS A 57 -14.97 -11.91 -17.87
CA CYS A 57 -15.11 -13.33 -18.23
C CYS A 57 -16.20 -13.97 -17.38
N SER A 58 -17.13 -14.68 -18.02
CA SER A 58 -18.29 -15.30 -17.34
C SER A 58 -18.01 -16.72 -16.85
N SER A 59 -16.97 -17.37 -17.36
CA SER A 59 -16.56 -18.72 -16.96
C SER A 59 -15.13 -18.74 -16.40
N PRO A 60 -14.87 -19.55 -15.36
CA PRO A 60 -13.52 -19.78 -14.87
C PRO A 60 -12.69 -20.60 -15.88
N GLY A 61 -11.37 -20.58 -15.69
CA GLY A 61 -10.39 -21.32 -16.49
C GLY A 61 -9.37 -20.41 -17.18
N ILE A 62 -8.55 -21.02 -18.04
CA ILE A 62 -7.52 -20.31 -18.81
C ILE A 62 -8.18 -19.63 -20.01
N GLN A 63 -8.07 -18.32 -20.08
CA GLN A 63 -8.60 -17.47 -21.15
C GLN A 63 -7.46 -16.93 -22.01
N THR A 64 -7.44 -17.30 -23.30
CA THR A 64 -6.41 -16.84 -24.24
C THR A 64 -6.80 -15.50 -24.86
N ILE A 65 -6.01 -14.46 -24.62
CA ILE A 65 -6.23 -13.10 -25.09
C ILE A 65 -5.06 -12.67 -25.96
N ARG A 66 -5.37 -11.97 -27.05
CA ARG A 66 -4.37 -11.52 -28.01
C ARG A 66 -4.71 -10.14 -28.58
N PRO A 67 -3.78 -9.18 -28.58
CA PRO A 67 -3.90 -7.98 -29.40
C PRO A 67 -3.61 -8.35 -30.86
N LEU A 68 -4.53 -8.03 -31.77
CA LEU A 68 -4.30 -8.08 -33.21
C LEU A 68 -3.69 -6.76 -33.65
N VAL A 69 -2.64 -6.83 -34.47
CA VAL A 69 -1.90 -5.67 -34.96
C VAL A 69 -1.90 -5.63 -36.49
N ILE A 70 -1.81 -4.42 -37.04
CA ILE A 70 -1.74 -4.17 -38.48
C ILE A 70 -0.31 -4.43 -38.95
N GLY A 71 -0.07 -5.53 -39.67
CA GLY A 71 1.25 -5.88 -40.23
C GLY A 71 1.54 -7.38 -40.21
N PRO A 72 2.72 -7.81 -40.70
CA PRO A 72 3.15 -9.22 -40.67
C PRO A 72 3.54 -9.70 -39.26
N ASP A 73 3.74 -8.75 -38.33
CA ASP A 73 4.11 -9.06 -36.96
C ASP A 73 2.95 -9.68 -36.21
N THR A 74 3.20 -10.82 -35.58
CA THR A 74 2.23 -11.46 -34.68
C THR A 74 2.60 -11.14 -33.25
N GLU A 75 1.71 -10.46 -32.53
CA GLU A 75 1.86 -10.31 -31.08
C GLU A 75 1.62 -11.66 -30.39
N GLU A 76 2.37 -11.89 -29.31
CA GLU A 76 2.25 -13.10 -28.52
C GLU A 76 0.88 -13.22 -27.86
N GLU A 77 0.35 -14.44 -27.87
CA GLU A 77 -0.84 -14.81 -27.12
C GLU A 77 -0.54 -14.86 -25.62
N ARG A 78 -1.51 -14.45 -24.81
CA ARG A 78 -1.40 -14.44 -23.36
C ARG A 78 -2.54 -15.24 -22.76
N ASN A 79 -2.19 -16.14 -21.85
CA ASN A 79 -3.13 -16.99 -21.15
C ASN A 79 -3.37 -16.41 -19.75
N LEU A 80 -4.58 -15.91 -19.50
CA LEU A 80 -4.99 -15.43 -18.19
C LEU A 80 -5.75 -16.52 -17.45
N SER A 81 -5.33 -16.85 -16.23
CA SER A 81 -6.11 -17.72 -15.34
C SER A 81 -7.22 -16.89 -14.70
N VAL A 82 -8.48 -17.27 -14.92
CA VAL A 82 -9.66 -16.64 -14.32
C VAL A 82 -10.30 -17.61 -13.35
N ASP A 83 -10.39 -17.25 -12.08
CA ASP A 83 -10.98 -18.11 -11.05
C ASP A 83 -12.47 -17.88 -10.85
N SER A 84 -13.17 -18.92 -10.38
CA SER A 84 -14.52 -18.78 -9.86
C SER A 84 -14.41 -18.27 -8.43
N SER A 85 -14.78 -17.01 -8.22
CA SER A 85 -14.70 -16.37 -6.91
C SER A 85 -16.07 -15.84 -6.48
N HIS A 86 -16.39 -16.08 -5.22
CA HIS A 86 -17.49 -15.44 -4.51
C HIS A 86 -17.02 -14.24 -3.68
N ILE A 87 -15.75 -13.86 -3.80
CA ILE A 87 -15.21 -12.68 -3.13
C ILE A 87 -15.46 -11.48 -4.04
N CYS A 88 -16.23 -10.52 -3.55
CA CYS A 88 -16.48 -9.26 -4.24
C CYS A 88 -16.09 -8.06 -3.38
N PHE A 89 -16.04 -8.21 -2.05
CA PHE A 89 -15.78 -7.10 -1.15
C PHE A 89 -14.45 -7.29 -0.42
N LEU A 90 -13.83 -6.18 -0.06
CA LEU A 90 -12.52 -6.16 0.58
C LEU A 90 -12.56 -5.29 1.84
N TRP A 91 -11.67 -5.59 2.78
CA TRP A 91 -11.43 -4.73 3.93
C TRP A 91 -10.57 -3.54 3.53
N TYR A 92 -10.99 -2.36 3.95
CA TYR A 92 -10.13 -1.19 4.04
C TYR A 92 -9.73 -0.97 5.49
N LEU A 93 -8.50 -0.48 5.72
CA LEU A 93 -8.04 -0.10 7.05
C LEU A 93 -7.31 1.23 7.04
N LYS A 94 -7.49 1.98 8.13
CA LYS A 94 -6.74 3.17 8.50
C LYS A 94 -6.23 3.01 9.92
N VAL A 95 -4.98 3.38 10.16
CA VAL A 95 -4.34 3.25 11.48
C VAL A 95 -4.11 4.62 12.10
N ILE A 96 -4.53 4.79 13.35
CA ILE A 96 -4.28 5.98 14.15
C ILE A 96 -3.40 5.58 15.33
N ASN A 97 -2.26 6.22 15.48
CA ASN A 97 -1.26 5.89 16.49
C ASN A 97 -1.38 6.82 17.70
N PHE A 98 -1.49 6.24 18.90
CA PHE A 98 -1.50 6.96 20.17
C PHE A 98 -0.25 6.62 20.99
N PHE A 99 0.80 7.44 20.85
CA PHE A 99 2.09 7.19 21.48
C PHE A 99 2.06 7.30 23.02
N HIS A 100 1.18 8.14 23.58
CA HIS A 100 1.10 8.38 25.02
C HIS A 100 0.68 7.16 25.84
N ASN A 101 -0.08 6.24 25.23
CA ASN A 101 -0.56 5.02 25.86
C ASN A 101 -0.14 3.75 25.10
N LEU A 102 0.74 3.90 24.09
CA LEU A 102 1.23 2.81 23.24
C LEU A 102 0.11 1.97 22.61
N THR A 103 -0.95 2.63 22.12
CA THR A 103 -2.08 1.96 21.43
C THR A 103 -2.22 2.42 19.99
N GLN A 104 -2.73 1.53 19.14
CA GLN A 104 -3.12 1.84 17.77
C GLN A 104 -4.62 1.59 17.65
N VAL A 105 -5.33 2.55 17.07
CA VAL A 105 -6.73 2.39 16.70
C VAL A 105 -6.77 2.08 15.22
N ILE A 106 -7.23 0.88 14.88
CA ILE A 106 -7.47 0.45 13.51
C ILE A 106 -8.93 0.75 13.20
N VAL A 107 -9.16 1.69 12.29
CA VAL A 107 -10.47 2.00 11.74
C VAL A 107 -10.64 1.15 10.49
N VAL A 108 -11.71 0.35 10.42
CA VAL A 108 -11.94 -0.57 9.31
C VAL A 108 -13.34 -0.41 8.74
N TRP A 109 -13.47 -0.61 7.43
CA TRP A 109 -14.72 -0.68 6.70
C TRP A 109 -14.61 -1.63 5.50
N ILE A 110 -15.73 -1.87 4.84
CA ILE A 110 -15.81 -2.76 3.68
C ILE A 110 -16.07 -1.91 2.45
N TYR A 111 -15.33 -2.17 1.37
CA TYR A 111 -15.50 -1.50 0.10
C TYR A 111 -15.64 -2.52 -1.04
N ASP A 112 -16.28 -2.10 -2.12
CA ASP A 112 -16.39 -2.84 -3.37
C ASP A 112 -15.36 -2.29 -4.37
N PRO A 113 -14.29 -3.02 -4.73
CA PRO A 113 -13.25 -2.55 -5.65
C PRO A 113 -13.77 -2.19 -7.06
N GLU A 114 -14.95 -2.67 -7.47
CA GLU A 114 -15.55 -2.31 -8.76
C GLU A 114 -16.32 -0.98 -8.70
N ASN A 115 -16.71 -0.52 -7.50
CA ASN A 115 -17.50 0.69 -7.26
C ASN A 115 -16.86 1.66 -6.25
N ALA A 116 -15.59 1.44 -5.91
CA ALA A 116 -14.82 2.20 -4.93
C ALA A 116 -14.42 3.57 -5.46
N ASP A 117 -14.29 4.53 -4.54
CA ASP A 117 -13.72 5.82 -4.88
C ASP A 117 -12.21 5.68 -5.16
N PRO A 118 -11.61 6.56 -5.98
CA PRO A 118 -10.19 6.50 -6.31
C PRO A 118 -9.27 6.50 -5.08
N GLU A 119 -9.64 7.22 -4.02
CA GLU A 119 -8.88 7.28 -2.77
C GLU A 119 -8.87 5.95 -2.00
N GLU A 120 -9.94 5.16 -2.09
CA GLU A 120 -10.02 3.83 -1.50
C GLU A 120 -9.16 2.85 -2.31
N LEU A 121 -9.17 2.95 -3.65
CA LEU A 121 -8.31 2.14 -4.52
C LEU A 121 -6.82 2.46 -4.36
N LEU A 122 -6.49 3.72 -4.09
CA LEU A 122 -5.11 4.19 -3.89
C LEU A 122 -4.61 4.08 -2.45
N TRP A 123 -5.43 3.55 -1.53
CA TRP A 123 -5.09 3.45 -0.11
C TRP A 123 -4.75 4.80 0.56
N THR A 124 -5.41 5.88 0.13
CA THR A 124 -5.24 7.24 0.69
C THR A 124 -6.49 7.78 1.40
N ALA A 125 -7.64 7.12 1.24
CA ALA A 125 -8.91 7.51 1.85
C ALA A 125 -8.81 7.68 3.39
N GLN A 126 -9.29 8.83 3.87
CA GLN A 126 -9.33 9.14 5.29
C GLN A 126 -10.63 8.65 5.96
N GLU A 127 -11.68 8.51 5.17
CA GLU A 127 -13.04 8.12 5.55
C GLU A 127 -13.65 7.28 4.41
N PRO A 128 -14.62 6.40 4.71
CA PRO A 128 -15.29 5.61 3.68
C PRO A 128 -16.10 6.47 2.71
N SER A 129 -16.13 6.06 1.44
CA SER A 129 -17.04 6.63 0.44
C SER A 129 -18.51 6.38 0.82
N LEU A 130 -19.44 7.12 0.22
CA LEU A 130 -20.89 6.90 0.46
C LEU A 130 -21.30 5.45 0.13
N ASN A 131 -20.74 4.89 -0.95
CA ASN A 131 -20.97 3.51 -1.35
C ASN A 131 -20.47 2.53 -0.27
N SER A 132 -19.24 2.71 0.20
CA SER A 132 -18.64 1.89 1.26
C SER A 132 -19.39 2.01 2.59
N ILE A 133 -19.91 3.19 2.95
CA ILE A 133 -20.74 3.38 4.15
C ILE A 133 -22.00 2.53 4.06
N VAL A 134 -22.72 2.60 2.94
CA VAL A 134 -23.97 1.85 2.75
C VAL A 134 -23.71 0.35 2.75
N LEU A 135 -22.72 -0.11 1.97
CA LEU A 135 -22.32 -1.52 1.90
C LEU A 135 -21.94 -2.07 3.28
N THR A 136 -21.09 -1.34 4.01
CA THR A 136 -20.61 -1.74 5.33
C THR A 136 -21.75 -1.84 6.34
N LYS A 137 -22.69 -0.88 6.34
CA LYS A 137 -23.88 -0.91 7.22
C LYS A 137 -24.82 -2.08 6.87
N GLN A 138 -25.01 -2.37 5.59
CA GLN A 138 -25.83 -3.50 5.15
C GLN A 138 -25.22 -4.83 5.62
N LEU A 139 -23.94 -5.06 5.35
CA LEU A 139 -23.23 -6.25 5.82
C LEU A 139 -23.25 -6.37 7.35
N ALA A 140 -23.05 -5.26 8.07
CA ALA A 140 -23.14 -5.26 9.53
C ALA A 140 -24.52 -5.66 10.05
N THR A 141 -25.59 -5.21 9.39
CA THR A 141 -26.97 -5.60 9.72
C THR A 141 -27.20 -7.09 9.49
N LEU A 142 -26.54 -7.68 8.49
CA LEU A 142 -26.56 -9.11 8.20
C LEU A 142 -25.63 -9.94 9.13
N GLY A 143 -24.95 -9.32 10.09
CA GLY A 143 -24.13 -9.98 11.09
C GLY A 143 -22.62 -9.94 10.83
N GLN A 144 -22.18 -9.18 9.83
CA GLN A 144 -20.75 -8.99 9.55
C GLN A 144 -20.11 -8.22 10.70
N LYS A 145 -19.01 -8.74 11.23
CA LYS A 145 -18.23 -8.09 12.28
C LYS A 145 -16.74 -8.40 12.08
N PRO A 146 -15.87 -7.38 11.95
CA PRO A 146 -14.44 -7.60 11.83
C PRO A 146 -13.82 -7.99 13.17
N GLY A 147 -12.75 -8.76 13.10
CA GLY A 147 -11.80 -8.98 14.18
C GLY A 147 -10.37 -8.95 13.63
N ILE A 148 -9.44 -8.47 14.44
CA ILE A 148 -8.01 -8.49 14.12
C ILE A 148 -7.38 -9.68 14.81
N TYR A 149 -6.81 -10.58 14.01
CA TYR A 149 -6.16 -11.79 14.46
C TYR A 149 -4.66 -11.65 14.28
N THR A 150 -3.89 -12.09 15.27
CA THR A 150 -2.43 -12.05 15.18
C THR A 150 -1.84 -13.45 15.01
N THR A 151 -0.87 -13.57 14.12
CA THR A 151 -0.33 -14.88 13.74
C THR A 151 0.61 -15.46 14.79
N LEU A 152 1.49 -14.63 15.38
CA LEU A 152 2.51 -15.12 16.31
C LEU A 152 1.95 -15.31 17.72
N LYS A 153 1.21 -14.34 18.24
CA LYS A 153 0.65 -14.42 19.60
C LYS A 153 -0.73 -15.06 19.66
N ARG A 154 -1.36 -15.36 18.51
CA ARG A 154 -2.71 -15.95 18.42
C ARG A 154 -3.74 -15.16 19.22
N LYS A 155 -3.61 -13.83 19.22
CA LYS A 155 -4.56 -12.94 19.91
C LYS A 155 -5.64 -12.49 18.94
N THR A 156 -6.82 -12.23 19.50
CA THR A 156 -7.95 -11.65 18.77
C THR A 156 -8.35 -10.35 19.43
N TYR A 157 -8.49 -9.30 18.62
CA TYR A 157 -8.98 -8.00 19.03
C TYR A 157 -10.29 -7.71 18.29
N LEU A 158 -11.33 -7.33 19.04
CA LEU A 158 -12.66 -7.07 18.51
C LEU A 158 -13.00 -5.58 18.66
N PRO A 159 -13.93 -5.06 17.85
CA PRO A 159 -14.45 -3.71 18.01
C PRO A 159 -15.03 -3.51 19.42
N GLN A 160 -14.57 -2.45 20.11
CA GLN A 160 -15.03 -2.10 21.45
C GLN A 160 -16.38 -1.37 21.40
N ASP A 161 -16.51 -0.44 20.47
CA ASP A 161 -17.70 0.39 20.29
C ASP A 161 -18.64 -0.16 19.22
N LYS A 162 -19.87 0.36 19.23
CA LYS A 162 -20.80 0.17 18.11
C LYS A 162 -20.23 0.81 16.85
N MET A 163 -20.61 0.28 15.70
CA MET A 163 -20.26 0.88 14.41
C MET A 163 -20.73 2.34 14.38
N GLU A 164 -19.84 3.22 13.96
CA GLU A 164 -20.13 4.63 13.77
C GLU A 164 -19.81 5.02 12.34
N ASN A 165 -20.76 5.69 11.68
CA ASN A 165 -20.66 6.13 10.30
C ASN A 165 -20.14 5.07 9.30
N GLY A 166 -20.54 3.80 9.46
CA GLY A 166 -20.09 2.73 8.56
C GLY A 166 -18.66 2.25 8.81
N THR A 167 -18.08 2.52 9.99
CA THR A 167 -16.74 2.07 10.37
C THR A 167 -16.74 1.35 11.71
N TRP A 168 -15.83 0.39 11.88
CA TRP A 168 -15.51 -0.20 13.18
C TRP A 168 -14.16 0.33 13.67
N ARG A 169 -14.06 0.53 14.98
CA ARG A 169 -12.81 0.95 15.64
C ARG A 169 -12.32 -0.18 16.53
N ILE A 170 -11.10 -0.64 16.28
CA ILE A 170 -10.48 -1.76 17.00
C ILE A 170 -9.17 -1.26 17.61
N VAL A 171 -9.07 -1.35 18.93
CA VAL A 171 -7.87 -0.93 19.67
C VAL A 171 -6.93 -2.12 19.82
N VAL A 172 -5.69 -1.93 19.40
CA VAL A 172 -4.61 -2.92 19.58
C VAL A 172 -3.41 -2.27 20.27
N PRO A 173 -2.64 -3.00 21.09
CA PRO A 173 -1.39 -2.48 21.64
C PRO A 173 -0.35 -2.33 20.54
N MET A 174 0.46 -1.28 20.60
CA MET A 174 1.68 -1.17 19.80
C MET A 174 2.65 -2.26 20.26
N THR A 175 3.05 -3.15 19.35
CA THR A 175 4.00 -4.23 19.65
C THR A 175 5.16 -4.22 18.66
N LEU A 176 6.35 -4.48 19.19
CA LEU A 176 7.58 -4.61 18.39
C LEU A 176 7.66 -5.99 17.71
N ASP A 177 7.00 -6.96 18.31
CA ASP A 177 6.78 -8.31 17.82
C ASP A 177 5.33 -8.47 17.33
N ASP A 178 4.99 -9.56 16.65
CA ASP A 178 3.61 -9.87 16.23
C ASP A 178 3.00 -8.84 15.24
N MET A 179 3.84 -8.38 14.29
CA MET A 179 3.48 -7.35 13.30
C MET A 179 2.52 -7.87 12.22
N LEU A 180 2.54 -9.17 11.92
CA LEU A 180 1.66 -9.76 10.92
C LEU A 180 0.27 -9.98 11.53
N LYS A 181 -0.74 -9.33 10.93
CA LYS A 181 -2.12 -9.35 11.41
C LYS A 181 -3.07 -9.63 10.25
N GLU A 182 -4.24 -10.16 10.59
CA GLU A 182 -5.26 -10.52 9.62
C GLU A 182 -6.61 -9.96 10.05
N ILE A 183 -7.31 -9.27 9.15
CA ILE A 183 -8.70 -8.86 9.34
C ILE A 183 -9.57 -10.01 8.87
N LYS A 184 -10.40 -10.54 9.77
CA LYS A 184 -11.43 -11.53 9.43
C LYS A 184 -12.79 -11.03 9.81
N GLY A 185 -13.76 -11.32 8.95
CA GLY A 185 -15.18 -11.17 9.26
C GLY A 185 -15.80 -12.50 9.67
N ASN A 186 -17.02 -12.43 10.18
CA ASN A 186 -17.91 -13.57 10.10
C ASN A 186 -18.17 -13.91 8.62
N GLN A 187 -18.58 -15.13 8.32
CA GLN A 187 -18.97 -15.50 6.95
C GLN A 187 -20.39 -15.04 6.67
N VAL A 188 -20.53 -13.82 6.13
CA VAL A 188 -21.81 -13.26 5.70
C VAL A 188 -21.76 -13.03 4.20
N ALA A 189 -22.78 -13.53 3.51
CA ALA A 189 -22.99 -13.27 2.09
C ALA A 189 -23.95 -12.10 1.89
N PHE A 190 -23.64 -11.23 0.94
CA PHE A 190 -24.56 -10.23 0.40
C PHE A 190 -24.53 -10.35 -1.12
N GLN A 191 -25.69 -10.63 -1.73
CA GLN A 191 -25.80 -10.87 -3.19
C GLN A 191 -24.83 -11.96 -3.70
N ASP A 192 -24.75 -13.08 -2.99
CA ASP A 192 -23.81 -14.19 -3.27
C ASP A 192 -22.32 -13.82 -3.24
N CYS A 193 -22.00 -12.67 -2.64
CA CYS A 193 -20.65 -12.15 -2.46
C CYS A 193 -20.23 -12.13 -0.99
N PHE A 194 -18.98 -12.47 -0.73
CA PHE A 194 -18.31 -12.42 0.57
C PHE A 194 -17.24 -11.33 0.61
N THR A 195 -16.87 -10.96 1.83
CA THR A 195 -15.68 -10.14 2.11
C THR A 195 -14.47 -11.05 2.30
N ALA A 196 -13.37 -10.81 1.58
CA ALA A 196 -12.14 -11.57 1.78
C ALA A 196 -11.49 -11.25 3.12
N ASP A 197 -10.80 -12.23 3.72
CA ASP A 197 -9.84 -11.97 4.77
C ASP A 197 -8.68 -11.11 4.21
N PHE A 198 -8.12 -10.24 5.04
CA PHE A 198 -7.06 -9.32 4.63
C PHE A 198 -5.84 -9.42 5.55
N LEU A 199 -4.73 -9.92 5.02
CA LEU A 199 -3.44 -9.98 5.70
C LEU A 199 -2.69 -8.66 5.54
N PHE A 200 -2.24 -8.08 6.65
CA PHE A 200 -1.53 -6.81 6.66
C PHE A 200 -0.42 -6.78 7.71
N VAL A 201 0.55 -5.89 7.51
CA VAL A 201 1.62 -5.64 8.47
C VAL A 201 1.30 -4.39 9.26
N LEU A 202 1.21 -4.52 10.59
CA LEU A 202 1.08 -3.42 11.52
C LEU A 202 2.31 -3.39 12.43
N ALA A 203 3.30 -2.61 12.01
CA ALA A 203 4.51 -2.42 12.79
C ALA A 203 4.32 -1.36 13.89
N PHE A 204 5.19 -1.41 14.89
CA PHE A 204 5.34 -0.31 15.84
C PHE A 204 5.71 0.96 15.06
N PRO A 205 4.91 2.04 15.16
CA PRO A 205 5.18 3.27 14.43
C PRO A 205 6.46 3.89 14.99
N LEU A 206 7.55 3.86 14.22
CA LEU A 206 8.77 4.54 14.60
C LEU A 206 8.57 6.04 14.35
N MET A 207 8.77 6.84 15.41
CA MET A 207 8.73 8.29 15.27
C MET A 207 9.91 8.77 14.43
N THR A 208 9.67 9.75 13.57
CA THR A 208 10.71 10.55 12.93
C THR A 208 11.12 11.69 13.85
N VAL A 209 12.31 12.23 13.64
CA VAL A 209 12.79 13.44 14.31
C VAL A 209 11.93 14.60 13.82
N SER A 210 11.37 15.36 14.77
CA SER A 210 10.57 16.55 14.43
C SER A 210 11.45 17.66 13.85
N GLU A 211 10.93 18.34 12.84
CA GLU A 211 11.57 19.56 12.32
C GLU A 211 11.34 20.70 13.31
N ILE A 212 12.44 21.25 13.83
CA ILE A 212 12.41 22.36 14.79
C ILE A 212 12.82 23.64 14.06
N PRO A 213 11.99 24.70 14.09
CA PRO A 213 12.35 25.98 13.49
C PRO A 213 13.67 26.55 14.03
N GLY A 214 14.52 27.06 13.14
CA GLY A 214 15.82 27.63 13.49
C GLY A 214 16.96 26.61 13.63
N PHE A 215 16.68 25.31 13.48
CA PHE A 215 17.73 24.30 13.42
C PHE A 215 18.38 24.29 12.04
N LEU A 216 19.64 23.89 11.99
CA LEU A 216 20.48 23.97 10.79
C LEU A 216 20.51 22.62 10.05
N PRO A 217 20.61 22.62 8.70
CA PRO A 217 20.67 21.38 7.93
C PRO A 217 21.94 20.58 8.25
N ILE A 218 21.88 19.28 8.00
CA ILE A 218 23.03 18.37 8.07
C ILE A 218 23.04 17.57 6.77
N SER A 219 24.21 17.44 6.15
CA SER A 219 24.34 16.89 4.81
C SER A 219 25.68 16.17 4.65
N SER A 220 25.79 15.41 3.56
CA SER A 220 27.06 14.91 3.08
C SER A 220 27.83 15.99 2.31
N PRO A 221 29.13 15.78 2.01
CA PRO A 221 29.90 16.67 1.16
C PRO A 221 29.26 16.86 -0.21
N ARG A 222 29.42 18.06 -0.79
CA ARG A 222 28.93 18.37 -2.14
C ARG A 222 29.41 17.35 -3.17
N GLY A 223 28.48 16.83 -3.97
CA GLY A 223 28.77 15.85 -5.02
C GLY A 223 29.06 14.43 -4.52
N SER A 224 28.86 14.15 -3.23
CA SER A 224 28.93 12.78 -2.72
C SER A 224 27.74 11.94 -3.21
N GLN A 225 27.89 10.62 -3.17
CA GLN A 225 26.75 9.72 -3.35
C GLN A 225 25.77 9.82 -2.17
N LEU A 226 24.50 9.48 -2.43
CA LEU A 226 23.49 9.35 -1.39
C LEU A 226 23.88 8.23 -0.41
N MET A 227 23.79 8.52 0.88
CA MET A 227 23.94 7.51 1.93
C MET A 227 22.58 7.22 2.53
N ALA A 228 22.28 5.95 2.79
CA ALA A 228 21.01 5.55 3.38
C ALA A 228 21.23 4.53 4.49
N ALA A 229 20.47 4.68 5.57
CA ALA A 229 20.39 3.70 6.63
C ALA A 229 18.93 3.39 6.94
N TRP A 230 18.61 2.12 7.09
CA TRP A 230 17.29 1.64 7.47
C TRP A 230 17.43 0.58 8.56
N THR A 231 16.35 0.35 9.30
CA THR A 231 16.33 -0.74 10.27
C THR A 231 15.84 -2.02 9.58
N ALA A 232 16.59 -3.11 9.68
CA ALA A 232 16.25 -4.37 9.00
C ALA A 232 14.86 -4.92 9.39
N CYS A 233 14.38 -4.58 10.60
CA CYS A 233 13.07 -4.99 11.09
C CYS A 233 11.90 -4.11 10.58
N VAL A 234 12.19 -2.89 10.10
CA VAL A 234 11.19 -1.91 9.66
C VAL A 234 11.75 -1.17 8.44
N PRO A 235 11.74 -1.80 7.25
CA PRO A 235 12.38 -1.24 6.06
C PRO A 235 11.73 0.06 5.58
N SER A 236 10.50 0.37 6.02
CA SER A 236 9.85 1.66 5.76
C SER A 236 10.44 2.82 6.58
N PHE A 237 11.24 2.53 7.60
CA PHE A 237 11.91 3.52 8.45
C PHE A 237 13.35 3.72 7.99
N VAL A 238 13.56 4.85 7.29
CA VAL A 238 14.79 5.13 6.55
C VAL A 238 15.27 6.55 6.85
N VAL A 239 16.59 6.72 6.90
CA VAL A 239 17.27 8.01 6.83
C VAL A 239 18.10 8.04 5.56
N VAL A 240 17.99 9.13 4.82
CA VAL A 240 18.80 9.40 3.62
C VAL A 240 19.56 10.70 3.84
N VAL A 241 20.88 10.64 3.71
CA VAL A 241 21.77 11.80 3.75
C VAL A 241 22.15 12.13 2.32
N ALA A 242 21.75 13.32 1.87
CA ALA A 242 22.15 13.90 0.59
C ALA A 242 23.10 15.07 0.83
N ASP A 243 23.66 15.61 -0.26
CA ASP A 243 24.60 16.74 -0.21
C ASP A 243 23.91 18.10 0.02
N MET A 244 22.59 18.12 -0.10
CA MET A 244 21.73 19.26 0.20
C MET A 244 21.15 19.21 1.62
N GLU A 245 20.67 18.06 2.06
CA GLU A 245 19.98 17.89 3.34
C GLU A 245 19.85 16.41 3.72
N THR A 246 19.46 16.14 4.96
CA THR A 246 19.14 14.80 5.45
C THR A 246 17.63 14.65 5.61
N PHE A 247 17.08 13.57 5.06
CA PHE A 247 15.67 13.24 5.09
C PHE A 247 15.41 11.99 5.93
N GLN A 248 14.25 11.92 6.56
CA GLN A 248 13.81 10.76 7.30
C GLN A 248 12.35 10.45 6.96
N THR A 249 12.04 9.16 6.83
CA THR A 249 10.68 8.64 6.62
C THR A 249 10.41 7.48 7.56
N ASN A 250 9.14 7.22 7.85
CA ASN A 250 8.66 6.00 8.52
C ASN A 250 7.63 5.22 7.69
N ASP A 251 7.36 5.65 6.45
CA ASP A 251 6.34 5.15 5.55
C ASP A 251 6.88 4.99 4.11
N SER A 252 8.15 4.60 3.95
CA SER A 252 8.75 4.36 2.63
C SER A 252 8.71 5.58 1.70
N PHE A 253 8.89 6.78 2.25
CA PHE A 253 8.85 8.07 1.56
C PHE A 253 7.48 8.46 0.98
N HIS A 254 6.38 7.88 1.45
CA HIS A 254 5.05 8.48 1.23
C HIS A 254 4.98 9.86 1.91
N SER A 255 5.65 10.02 3.05
CA SER A 255 5.96 11.29 3.70
C SER A 255 7.40 11.31 4.21
N TRP A 256 7.94 12.51 4.43
CA TRP A 256 9.28 12.68 5.00
C TRP A 256 9.39 13.95 5.84
N THR A 257 10.36 13.94 6.75
CA THR A 257 10.78 15.08 7.56
C THR A 257 12.24 15.39 7.31
N THR A 258 12.64 16.66 7.47
CA THR A 258 14.05 17.06 7.41
C THR A 258 14.71 16.88 8.77
N VAL A 259 15.88 16.26 8.78
CA VAL A 259 16.67 16.10 10.01
C VAL A 259 17.59 17.30 10.14
N ARG A 260 17.41 18.05 11.22
CA ARG A 260 18.21 19.25 11.50
C ARG A 260 18.82 19.24 12.89
N VAL A 261 19.94 19.94 13.04
CA VAL A 261 20.73 20.01 14.28
C VAL A 261 20.60 21.40 14.94
N PRO A 262 20.66 21.50 16.28
CA PRO A 262 20.64 22.80 16.94
C PRO A 262 21.81 23.67 16.47
N PRO A 263 21.63 25.00 16.41
CA PRO A 263 22.74 25.90 16.10
C PRO A 263 23.84 25.80 17.15
N ASN A 264 25.07 26.10 16.76
CA ASN A 264 26.28 26.12 17.60
C ASN A 264 26.77 24.77 18.15
N ILE A 265 26.13 23.64 17.78
CA ILE A 265 26.63 22.30 18.13
C ILE A 265 27.72 21.83 17.16
N LEU A 266 27.59 22.20 15.88
CA LEU A 266 28.52 21.88 14.80
C LEU A 266 28.85 23.17 14.04
N THR A 267 30.09 23.27 13.57
CA THR A 267 30.50 24.30 12.61
C THR A 267 29.86 24.07 11.24
N ASP A 268 29.90 25.08 10.37
CA ASP A 268 29.34 24.96 9.01
C ASP A 268 29.99 23.82 8.22
N ASP A 269 31.31 23.71 8.29
CA ASP A 269 32.08 22.66 7.62
C ASP A 269 31.75 21.26 8.15
N GLU A 270 31.57 21.12 9.48
CA GLU A 270 31.19 19.84 10.08
C GLU A 270 29.78 19.40 9.67
N ARG A 271 28.82 20.34 9.59
CA ARG A 271 27.43 20.01 9.22
C ARG A 271 27.30 19.45 7.82
N HIS A 272 28.19 19.81 6.91
CA HIS A 272 28.18 19.36 5.52
C HIS A 272 29.24 18.29 5.24
N ASN A 273 29.73 17.61 6.28
CA ASN A 273 30.77 16.57 6.16
C ASN A 273 30.38 15.25 6.83
N VAL A 274 29.11 14.84 6.70
CA VAL A 274 28.69 13.49 7.09
C VAL A 274 29.32 12.46 6.16
N SER A 275 29.98 11.46 6.75
CA SER A 275 30.70 10.40 6.05
C SER A 275 30.03 9.03 6.16
N ASP A 276 29.21 8.82 7.19
CA ASP A 276 28.40 7.61 7.37
C ASP A 276 27.20 7.91 8.27
N VAL A 277 26.15 7.09 8.15
CA VAL A 277 24.92 7.22 8.92
C VAL A 277 24.40 5.85 9.36
N SER A 278 23.90 5.79 10.59
CA SER A 278 23.22 4.60 11.10
C SER A 278 21.92 4.98 11.80
N LEU A 279 20.91 4.10 11.69
CA LEU A 279 19.57 4.35 12.18
C LEU A 279 19.19 3.34 13.26
N SER A 280 18.80 3.85 14.41
CA SER A 280 18.29 3.06 15.53
C SER A 280 16.89 3.50 15.94
N ARG A 281 16.30 2.79 16.92
CA ARG A 281 15.02 3.20 17.50
C ARG A 281 15.13 4.53 18.25
N ASP A 282 16.25 4.75 18.94
CA ASP A 282 16.45 5.86 19.88
C ASP A 282 16.97 7.13 19.20
N GLY A 283 17.48 7.01 17.97
CA GLY A 283 18.04 8.15 17.26
C GLY A 283 18.79 7.79 15.98
N ILE A 284 19.35 8.83 15.38
CA ILE A 284 20.17 8.77 14.18
C ILE A 284 21.62 9.04 14.58
N PHE A 285 22.52 8.17 14.15
CA PHE A 285 23.95 8.32 14.35
C PHE A 285 24.59 8.88 13.10
N PHE A 286 25.40 9.93 13.26
CA PHE A 286 26.15 10.57 12.18
C PHE A 286 27.64 10.46 12.46
N LEU A 287 28.41 10.00 11.48
CA LEU A 287 29.87 10.03 11.54
C LEU A 287 30.36 11.27 10.80
N ILE A 288 30.92 12.23 11.54
CA ILE A 288 31.43 13.50 11.00
C ILE A 288 32.88 13.65 11.46
N ASN A 289 33.82 13.78 10.52
CA ASN A 289 35.25 13.94 10.83
C ASN A 289 35.80 12.87 11.81
N GLY A 290 35.29 11.64 11.75
CA GLY A 290 35.70 10.56 12.66
C GLY A 290 35.08 10.61 14.06
N VAL A 291 34.20 11.59 14.34
CA VAL A 291 33.44 11.71 15.58
C VAL A 291 32.01 11.25 15.37
N LEU A 292 31.51 10.42 16.29
CA LEU A 292 30.14 9.91 16.26
C LEU A 292 29.20 10.84 17.03
N TYR A 293 28.22 11.39 16.32
CA TYR A 293 27.16 12.23 16.88
C TYR A 293 25.84 11.46 16.92
N ILE A 294 25.02 11.72 17.94
CA ILE A 294 23.68 11.14 18.06
C ILE A 294 22.61 12.25 18.08
N LYS A 295 21.68 12.17 17.13
CA LYS A 295 20.44 12.93 17.15
C LYS A 295 19.33 12.06 17.75
N LYS A 296 18.97 12.34 19.00
CA LYS A 296 17.81 11.71 19.64
C LYS A 296 16.50 12.23 19.02
N LYS A 297 15.50 11.36 19.01
CA LYS A 297 14.13 11.68 18.56
C LYS A 297 13.39 12.54 19.56
#